data_AF-A0A6J6LAL2-F1
#
_entry.id   AF-A0A6J6LAL2-F1
#
_cell.length_a   1.000
_cell.length_b   1.000
_cell.length_c   1.000
_cell.angle_alpha   90.00
_cell.angle_beta   90.00
_cell.angle_gamma   90.00
#
_symmetry.space_group_name_H-M   'P 1'
#
loop_
_entity.id
_entity.type
_entity.pdbx_description
1 polymer ?
#
loop_
_entity_poly.entity_id
_entity_poly.type
_entity_poly.pdbx_seq_one_letter_code
_entity_poly.pdbx_strand_id
1 'polypeptide(L)'
;MGRLWVKNDAEAKIARDAGYDLSKVLTVNDLCSGEDVFFAATGVTDGELLRGVRYDSYGARSQSLVMRSRSGTVRVIDTQHRVDRIGQYSSVEFR
;
A
#
# COMPACT_ATOMS: atom_id res chain seq x y z
N MET A 1 -8.51 7.95 -13.43
CA MET A 1 -8.38 7.12 -14.64
C MET A 1 -6.91 7.03 -15.00
N GLY A 2 -6.47 5.96 -15.66
CA GLY A 2 -5.09 5.76 -16.08
C GLY A 2 -4.98 5.21 -17.49
N ARG A 3 -3.76 5.16 -18.01
CA ARG A 3 -3.40 4.49 -19.27
C ARG A 3 -2.02 3.88 -19.11
N LEU A 4 -1.77 2.76 -19.78
CA LEU A 4 -0.44 2.19 -19.86
C LEU A 4 0.51 3.18 -20.56
N TRP A 5 1.61 3.54 -19.88
CA TRP A 5 2.63 4.42 -20.41
C TRP A 5 3.84 3.58 -20.86
N VAL A 6 3.83 3.18 -22.12
CA VAL A 6 4.96 2.45 -22.74
C VAL A 6 6.09 3.41 -23.08
N LYS A 7 7.32 3.07 -22.73
CA LYS A 7 8.48 3.94 -22.92
C LYS A 7 9.18 3.74 -24.26
N ASN A 8 9.02 2.56 -24.87
CA ASN A 8 9.69 2.18 -26.11
C ASN A 8 8.91 1.08 -26.85
N ASP A 9 9.35 0.79 -28.09
CA ASP A 9 8.70 -0.19 -28.97
C ASP A 9 8.78 -1.63 -28.45
N ALA A 10 9.83 -1.97 -27.69
CA ALA A 10 9.96 -3.30 -27.10
C ALA A 10 8.89 -3.53 -26.02
N GLU A 11 8.68 -2.56 -25.12
CA GLU A 11 7.58 -2.60 -24.13
C GLU A 11 6.21 -2.60 -24.82
N ALA A 12 6.04 -1.80 -25.88
CA ALA A 12 4.80 -1.75 -26.64
C ALA A 12 4.48 -3.08 -27.34
N LYS A 13 5.51 -3.79 -27.84
CA LYS A 13 5.37 -5.13 -28.39
C LYS A 13 4.96 -6.13 -27.31
N ILE A 14 5.64 -6.16 -26.17
CA ILE A 14 5.30 -7.05 -25.04
C ILE A 14 3.84 -6.84 -24.61
N ALA A 15 3.41 -5.59 -24.48
CA ALA A 15 2.05 -5.28 -24.05
C ALA A 15 0.99 -5.73 -25.08
N ARG A 16 1.21 -5.47 -26.38
CA ARG A 16 0.29 -5.91 -27.44
C ARG A 16 0.26 -7.43 -27.59
N ASP A 17 1.41 -8.09 -27.51
CA ASP A 17 1.52 -9.55 -27.54
C ASP A 17 0.79 -10.19 -26.34
N ALA A 18 0.76 -9.50 -25.19
CA ALA A 18 -0.03 -9.88 -24.02
C ALA A 18 -1.53 -9.50 -24.12
N GLY A 19 -1.97 -8.91 -25.25
CA GLY A 19 -3.37 -8.57 -25.51
C GLY A 19 -3.84 -7.23 -24.96
N TYR A 20 -2.93 -6.35 -24.51
CA TYR A 20 -3.32 -5.04 -24.01
C TYR A 20 -3.57 -4.04 -25.14
N ASP A 21 -4.69 -3.34 -25.08
CA ASP A 21 -4.96 -2.15 -25.87
C ASP A 21 -4.30 -0.93 -25.22
N LEU A 22 -3.26 -0.40 -25.86
CA LEU A 22 -2.49 0.76 -25.38
C LEU A 22 -3.27 2.09 -25.47
N SER A 23 -4.36 2.13 -26.22
CA SER A 23 -5.22 3.32 -26.32
C SER A 23 -6.29 3.37 -25.21
N LYS A 24 -6.58 2.22 -24.59
CA LYS A 24 -7.61 2.06 -23.57
C LYS A 24 -7.37 3.00 -22.38
N VAL A 25 -8.43 3.68 -21.97
CA VAL A 25 -8.47 4.40 -20.69
C VAL A 25 -8.97 3.43 -19.63
N LEU A 26 -8.15 3.21 -18.60
CA LEU A 26 -8.43 2.32 -17.49
C LEU A 26 -9.13 3.10 -16.37
N THR A 27 -10.33 2.67 -16.02
CA THR A 27 -11.06 3.12 -14.83
C THR A 27 -10.58 2.37 -13.59
N VAL A 28 -11.04 2.76 -12.40
CA VAL A 28 -10.74 2.00 -11.17
C VAL A 28 -11.30 0.58 -11.27
N ASN A 29 -12.47 0.39 -11.87
CA ASN A 29 -13.08 -0.92 -12.05
C ASN A 29 -12.33 -1.81 -13.05
N ASP A 30 -11.57 -1.22 -14.00
CA ASP A 30 -10.68 -2.00 -14.86
C ASP A 30 -9.44 -2.50 -14.10
N LEU A 31 -8.97 -1.75 -13.10
CA LEU A 31 -7.75 -2.05 -12.33
C LEU A 31 -8.03 -2.93 -11.10
N CYS A 32 -9.20 -2.77 -10.48
CA CYS A 32 -9.61 -3.47 -9.28
C CYS A 32 -11.13 -3.71 -9.33
N SER A 33 -11.54 -4.83 -9.91
CA SER A 33 -12.94 -5.16 -10.21
C SER A 33 -13.68 -5.93 -9.11
N GLY A 34 -13.00 -6.27 -8.02
CA GLY A 34 -13.59 -7.06 -6.92
C GLY A 34 -14.68 -6.29 -6.17
N GLU A 35 -15.74 -6.98 -5.76
CA GLU A 35 -16.79 -6.39 -4.91
C GLU A 35 -16.36 -6.24 -3.45
N ASP A 36 -15.33 -6.99 -3.03
CA ASP A 36 -14.79 -7.00 -1.69
C ASP A 36 -13.26 -6.82 -1.72
N VAL A 37 -12.84 -5.55 -1.62
CA VAL A 37 -11.45 -5.11 -1.75
C VAL A 37 -11.02 -4.48 -0.43
N PHE A 38 -9.81 -4.81 0.00
CA PHE A 38 -9.18 -4.23 1.18
C PHE A 38 -7.94 -3.45 0.75
N PHE A 39 -7.74 -2.28 1.37
CA PHE A 39 -6.53 -1.48 1.20
C PHE A 39 -5.95 -1.15 2.57
N ALA A 40 -4.63 -1.25 2.69
CA ALA A 40 -3.90 -0.86 3.88
C ALA A 40 -2.60 -0.16 3.48
N ALA A 41 -2.27 0.93 4.16
CA ALA A 41 -1.03 1.66 4.00
C ALA A 41 -0.50 2.12 5.36
N THR A 42 0.81 2.15 5.53
CA THR A 42 1.49 2.61 6.76
C THR A 42 2.54 3.63 6.36
N GLY A 43 2.60 4.76 7.07
CA GLY A 43 3.61 5.78 6.82
C GLY A 43 4.99 5.29 7.23
N VAL A 44 5.96 5.34 6.30
CA VAL A 44 7.38 5.07 6.59
C VAL A 44 8.08 6.36 6.97
N THR A 45 8.01 7.36 6.10
CA THR A 45 8.35 8.76 6.38
C THR A 45 7.09 9.61 6.48
N ASP A 46 7.20 10.80 7.07
CA ASP A 46 6.05 11.72 7.12
C ASP A 46 5.62 12.09 5.69
N GLY A 47 4.33 11.89 5.44
CA GLY A 47 3.65 12.37 4.25
C GLY A 47 2.39 13.11 4.63
N GLU A 48 1.70 13.64 3.63
CA GLU A 48 0.45 14.38 3.83
C GLU A 48 -0.66 13.51 4.42
N LEU A 49 -0.69 12.22 4.05
CA LEU A 49 -1.74 11.29 4.48
C LEU A 49 -1.43 10.58 5.79
N LEU A 50 -0.17 10.19 6.00
CA LEU A 50 0.25 9.35 7.13
C LEU A 50 1.56 9.84 7.71
N ARG A 51 1.62 9.85 9.05
CA ARG A 51 2.88 10.06 9.78
C ARG A 51 3.81 8.87 9.59
N GLY A 52 5.10 9.18 9.44
CA GLY A 52 6.16 8.19 9.37
C GLY A 52 6.38 7.48 10.69
N VAL A 53 7.17 6.41 10.65
CA VAL A 53 7.53 5.67 11.86
C VAL A 53 8.37 6.56 12.77
N ARG A 54 7.99 6.63 14.05
CA ARG A 54 8.73 7.35 15.09
C ARG A 54 9.27 6.37 16.11
N TYR A 55 10.55 6.47 16.40
CA TYR A 55 11.20 5.66 17.43
C TYR A 55 11.44 6.48 18.69
N ASP A 56 11.24 5.87 19.85
CA ASP A 56 11.56 6.43 21.15
C ASP A 56 12.09 5.33 22.08
N SER A 57 12.43 5.69 23.33
CA SER A 57 13.01 4.75 24.31
C SER A 57 12.11 3.55 24.64
N TYR A 58 10.82 3.62 24.31
CA TYR A 58 9.86 2.55 24.58
C TYR A 58 9.59 1.67 23.36
N GLY A 59 9.99 2.11 22.15
CA GLY A 59 9.91 1.32 20.93
C GLY A 59 9.59 2.16 19.70
N ALA A 60 8.56 1.79 18.96
CA ALA A 60 8.17 2.46 17.72
C ALA A 60 6.68 2.82 17.69
N ARG A 61 6.36 3.90 16.97
CA ARG A 61 4.99 4.32 16.68
C ARG A 61 4.79 4.42 15.18
N SER A 62 3.70 3.85 14.68
CA SER A 62 3.32 3.90 13.27
C SER A 62 1.89 4.40 13.12
N GLN A 63 1.60 5.06 12.00
CA GLN A 63 0.24 5.40 11.61
C GLN A 63 -0.13 4.68 10.31
N SER A 64 -1.30 4.05 10.30
CA SER A 64 -1.82 3.31 9.17
C SER A 64 -3.22 3.75 8.77
N LEU A 65 -3.53 3.65 7.48
CA LEU A 65 -4.87 3.77 6.92
C LEU A 65 -5.33 2.38 6.45
N VAL A 66 -6.49 1.92 6.90
CA VAL A 66 -7.08 0.66 6.46
C VAL A 66 -8.52 0.89 6.00
N MET A 67 -8.91 0.33 4.86
CA MET A 67 -10.25 0.49 4.33
C MET A 67 -10.75 -0.76 3.60
N ARG A 68 -12.07 -0.87 3.46
CA ARG A 68 -12.76 -1.97 2.77
C ARG A 68 -13.87 -1.44 1.86
N SER A 69 -13.90 -1.86 0.60
CA SER A 69 -14.92 -1.43 -0.37
C SER A 69 -16.33 -1.82 0.08
N ARG A 70 -16.53 -3.08 0.46
CA ARG A 70 -17.85 -3.62 0.79
C ARG A 70 -18.53 -2.94 1.96
N SER A 71 -17.77 -2.51 2.98
CA SER A 71 -18.34 -1.81 4.13
C SER A 71 -18.20 -0.29 4.05
N GLY A 72 -17.45 0.24 3.07
CA GLY A 72 -17.09 1.65 2.96
C GLY A 72 -16.30 2.20 4.15
N THR A 73 -15.85 1.34 5.06
CA THR A 73 -15.23 1.77 6.31
C THR A 73 -13.79 2.21 6.05
N VAL A 74 -13.41 3.35 6.62
CA VAL A 74 -12.05 3.85 6.65
C VAL A 74 -11.60 3.94 8.11
N ARG A 75 -10.42 3.40 8.41
CA ARG A 75 -9.81 3.42 9.74
C ARG A 75 -8.43 4.04 9.66
N VAL A 76 -8.20 5.06 10.48
CA VAL A 76 -6.85 5.51 10.81
C VAL A 76 -6.45 4.83 12.10
N ILE A 77 -5.29 4.17 12.10
CA ILE A 77 -4.81 3.35 13.21
C ILE A 77 -3.46 3.90 13.65
N ASP A 78 -3.39 4.39 14.88
CA ASP A 78 -2.13 4.73 15.55
C ASP A 78 -1.72 3.55 16.43
N THR A 79 -0.54 2.98 16.16
CA THR A 79 -0.04 1.79 16.84
C THR A 79 1.23 2.10 17.63
N GLN A 80 1.29 1.62 18.87
CA GLN A 80 2.50 1.62 19.69
C GLN A 80 3.10 0.21 19.73
N HIS A 81 4.32 0.07 19.22
CA HIS A 81 5.09 -1.15 19.18
C HIS A 81 6.09 -1.13 20.33
N ARG A 82 5.84 -1.96 21.35
CA ARG A 82 6.71 -2.07 22.52
C ARG A 82 7.84 -3.05 22.28
N VAL A 83 9.03 -2.54 21.99
CA VAL A 83 10.19 -3.36 21.62
C VAL A 83 10.61 -4.30 22.75
N ASP A 84 10.50 -3.84 24.00
CA ASP A 84 10.82 -4.64 25.20
C ASP A 84 9.96 -5.91 25.35
N ARG A 85 8.76 -5.89 24.78
CA ARG A 85 7.84 -7.04 24.76
C ARG A 85 7.92 -7.81 23.45
N ILE A 86 8.09 -7.12 22.32
CA ILE A 86 8.18 -7.77 20.99
C ILE A 86 9.46 -8.60 20.88
N GLY A 87 10.58 -8.14 21.46
CA GLY A 87 11.83 -8.91 21.48
C GLY A 87 11.69 -10.29 22.13
N GLN A 88 10.73 -10.48 23.04
CA GLN A 88 10.47 -11.78 23.69
C GLN A 88 9.77 -12.79 22.76
N TYR A 89 9.18 -12.33 21.65
CA TYR A 89 8.40 -13.14 20.72
C TYR A 89 8.88 -13.05 19.26
N SER A 90 9.95 -12.28 19.01
CA SER A 90 10.51 -12.08 17.68
C SER A 90 11.61 -13.09 17.40
N SER A 91 11.60 -13.68 16.20
CA SER A 91 12.72 -14.51 15.69
C SER A 91 13.90 -13.67 15.19
N VAL A 92 13.78 -12.34 15.20
CA VAL A 92 14.79 -11.37 14.77
C VAL A 92 15.12 -10.44 15.93
N GLU A 93 16.41 -10.27 16.23
CA GLU A 93 16.87 -9.30 17.23
C GLU A 93 16.64 -7.87 16.72
N PHE A 94 15.91 -7.08 17.51
CA PHE A 94 15.82 -5.64 17.32
C PHE A 94 16.94 -4.99 18.13
N ARG A 95 17.93 -4.43 17.43
CA ARG A 95 19.11 -3.77 18.04
C ARG A 95 18.95 -2.26 18.08
#